data_AF-A0A2V7HK04-F1
#
_entry.id   AF-A0A2V7HK04-F1
#
_cell.length_a   1.000
_cell.length_b   1.000
_cell.length_c   1.000
_cell.angle_alpha   90.00
_cell.angle_beta   90.00
_cell.angle_gamma   90.00
#
_symmetry.space_group_name_H-M   'P 1'
#
loop_
_entity.id
_entity.type
_entity.pdbx_description
1 polymer ?
#
loop_
_entity_poly.entity_id
_entity_poly.type
_entity_poly.pdbx_seq_one_letter_code
_entity_poly.pdbx_strand_id
1 'polypeptide(L)'
;MSEILVKFDEPIMNPRGDIYFAEAVGRQRQEDGLWEGWIEFEALDQSGGSISSMRETTQPNRTDLEYWAQGLSRVYLQGALARAEGVLLSRIENKNEQAGE
;
A
#
# COMPACT_ATOMS: atom_id res chain seq x y z
N MET A 1 -11.29 -5.68 -10.73
CA MET A 1 -10.19 -4.76 -11.10
C MET A 1 -9.96 -3.83 -9.93
N SER A 2 -8.73 -3.44 -9.64
CA SER A 2 -8.45 -2.40 -8.65
C SER A 2 -8.64 -1.01 -9.25
N GLU A 3 -8.96 -0.03 -8.41
CA GLU A 3 -9.06 1.37 -8.77
C GLU A 3 -8.40 2.26 -7.71
N ILE A 4 -7.87 3.39 -8.16
CA ILE A 4 -7.30 4.41 -7.27
C ILE A 4 -8.45 5.27 -6.75
N LEU A 5 -8.60 5.31 -5.42
CA LEU A 5 -9.64 6.08 -4.74
C LEU A 5 -9.14 7.49 -4.41
N VAL A 6 -7.90 7.59 -3.93
CA VAL A 6 -7.24 8.85 -3.58
C VAL A 6 -5.77 8.78 -3.95
N LYS A 7 -5.25 9.84 -4.60
CA LYS A 7 -3.82 10.08 -4.77
C LYS A 7 -3.39 11.15 -3.78
N PHE A 8 -2.33 10.89 -3.04
CA PHE A 8 -1.77 11.86 -2.10
C PHE A 8 -0.66 12.65 -2.81
N ASP A 9 -0.79 13.98 -2.83
CA ASP A 9 0.19 14.87 -3.46
C ASP A 9 1.37 15.21 -2.53
N GLU A 10 1.23 14.98 -1.23
CA GLU A 10 2.32 15.17 -0.28
C GLU A 10 3.18 13.90 -0.18
N PRO A 11 4.49 13.97 -0.54
CA PRO A 11 5.36 12.81 -0.47
C PRO A 11 5.70 12.44 0.98
N ILE A 12 5.90 11.15 1.21
CA ILE A 12 6.42 10.59 2.46
C ILE A 12 7.84 10.07 2.26
N MET A 13 8.65 10.15 3.30
CA MET A 13 10.04 9.69 3.29
C MET A 13 10.20 8.56 4.31
N ASN A 14 10.85 7.48 3.91
CA ASN A 14 11.23 6.40 4.83
C ASN A 14 12.48 6.79 5.65
N PRO A 15 12.86 6.02 6.68
CA PRO A 15 14.06 6.31 7.48
C PRO A 15 15.40 6.25 6.71
N ARG A 16 15.42 5.66 5.50
CA ARG A 16 16.62 5.57 4.63
C ARG A 16 16.78 6.77 3.70
N GLY A 17 15.75 7.62 3.61
CA GLY A 17 15.73 8.80 2.74
C GLY A 17 15.00 8.59 1.41
N ASP A 18 14.45 7.41 1.16
CA ASP A 18 13.66 7.13 -0.05
C ASP A 18 12.32 7.85 0.03
N ILE A 19 11.93 8.49 -1.07
CA ILE A 19 10.72 9.31 -1.17
C ILE A 19 9.66 8.54 -1.95
N TYR A 20 8.43 8.52 -1.42
CA TYR A 20 7.29 7.85 -2.02
C TYR A 20 6.07 8.76 -2.13
N PHE A 21 5.30 8.58 -3.20
CA PHE A 21 3.92 9.03 -3.28
C PHE A 21 2.98 7.88 -2.92
N ALA A 22 1.98 8.18 -2.12
CA ALA A 22 0.98 7.20 -1.72
C ALA A 22 -0.27 7.29 -2.60
N GLU A 23 -0.88 6.15 -2.87
CA GLU A 23 -2.18 6.03 -3.50
C GLU A 23 -3.04 5.06 -2.69
N ALA A 24 -4.23 5.48 -2.25
CA ALA A 24 -5.20 4.58 -1.66
C ALA A 24 -5.93 3.86 -2.80
N VAL A 25 -5.81 2.53 -2.82
CA VAL A 25 -6.33 1.67 -3.89
C VAL A 25 -7.34 0.71 -3.29
N GLY A 26 -8.38 0.40 -4.07
CA GLY A 26 -9.42 -0.52 -3.65
C GLY A 26 -9.86 -1.49 -4.73
N ARG A 27 -10.45 -2.61 -4.33
CA ARG A 27 -11.20 -3.48 -5.26
C ARG A 27 -12.36 -4.17 -4.56
N GLN A 28 -13.40 -4.47 -5.33
CA GLN A 28 -14.47 -5.37 -4.89
C GLN A 28 -14.00 -6.83 -4.98
N ARG A 29 -14.23 -7.59 -3.91
CA ARG A 29 -14.01 -9.04 -3.87
C ARG A 29 -15.21 -9.76 -4.48
N GLN A 30 -14.92 -10.77 -5.30
CA GLN A 30 -15.96 -11.54 -5.99
C GLN A 30 -16.69 -12.52 -5.07
N GLU A 31 -16.04 -12.94 -3.97
CA GLU A 31 -16.55 -13.96 -3.05
C GLU A 31 -17.76 -13.48 -2.21
N ASP A 32 -17.74 -12.23 -1.77
CA ASP A 32 -18.72 -11.69 -0.82
C ASP A 32 -19.22 -10.29 -1.17
N GLY A 33 -18.74 -9.71 -2.28
CA GLY A 33 -19.11 -8.37 -2.73
C GLY A 33 -18.55 -7.24 -1.87
N LEU A 34 -17.75 -7.53 -0.84
CA LEU A 34 -17.10 -6.52 0.00
C LEU A 34 -15.94 -5.87 -0.74
N TRP A 35 -15.63 -4.64 -0.34
CA TRP A 35 -14.52 -3.86 -0.86
C TRP A 35 -13.34 -3.95 0.09
N GLU A 36 -12.16 -4.25 -0.44
CA GLU A 36 -10.91 -4.17 0.31
C GLU A 36 -10.07 -3.00 -0.16
N GLY A 37 -9.37 -2.34 0.77
CA GLY A 37 -8.46 -1.24 0.49
C GLY A 37 -7.06 -1.47 1.04
N TRP A 38 -6.09 -0.97 0.31
CA TRP A 38 -4.66 -0.95 0.66
C TRP A 38 -4.04 0.35 0.15
N ILE A 39 -2.76 0.55 0.44
CA ILE A 39 -1.99 1.70 -0.03
C ILE A 39 -0.87 1.19 -0.95
N GLU A 40 -0.74 1.81 -2.10
CA GLU A 40 0.38 1.64 -3.01
C GLU A 40 1.33 2.83 -2.85
N PHE A 41 2.62 2.54 -2.78
CA PHE A 41 3.69 3.51 -2.60
C PHE A 41 4.59 3.47 -3.82
N GLU A 42 4.53 4.52 -4.62
CA GLU A 42 5.35 4.70 -5.80
C GLU A 42 6.60 5.49 -5.42
N ALA A 43 7.78 4.88 -5.58
CA ALA A 43 9.04 5.57 -5.34
C ALA A 43 9.21 6.72 -6.34
N LEU A 44 9.71 7.87 -5.85
CA LEU A 44 10.05 9.01 -6.70
C LEU A 44 11.16 8.65 -7.70
N ASP A 45 12.13 7.86 -7.25
CA ASP A 45 13.14 7.27 -8.13
C ASP A 45 12.60 5.97 -8.74
N GLN A 46 12.64 5.88 -10.08
CA GLN A 46 12.21 4.70 -10.84
C GLN A 46 12.96 3.42 -10.43
N SER A 47 14.13 3.55 -9.80
CA SER A 47 14.88 2.41 -9.26
C SER A 47 14.32 1.85 -7.95
N GLY A 48 13.49 2.61 -7.21
CA GLY A 48 12.95 2.20 -5.90
C GLY A 48 11.78 1.22 -6.00
N GLY A 49 11.12 1.16 -7.15
CA GLY A 49 9.96 0.29 -7.39
C GLY A 49 8.69 0.73 -6.66
N SER A 50 7.63 -0.05 -6.85
CA SER A 50 6.36 0.14 -6.15
C SER A 50 6.24 -0.85 -4.99
N ILE A 51 5.77 -0.37 -3.84
CA ILE A 51 5.54 -1.19 -2.66
C ILE A 51 4.07 -1.07 -2.29
N SER A 52 3.39 -2.20 -2.08
CA SER A 52 2.00 -2.19 -1.61
C SER A 52 1.92 -2.63 -0.16
N SER A 53 1.09 -1.96 0.62
CA SER A 53 0.69 -2.45 1.93
C SER A 53 -0.11 -3.76 1.80
N MET A 54 -0.30 -4.44 2.92
CA MET A 54 -1.37 -5.44 3.01
C MET A 54 -2.74 -4.74 2.99
N ARG A 55 -3.82 -5.52 3.07
CA ARG A 55 -5.16 -4.98 3.25
C ARG A 55 -5.24 -4.18 4.55
N GLU A 56 -5.53 -2.89 4.43
CA GLU A 56 -5.68 -1.95 5.55
C GLU A 56 -7.13 -1.90 6.05
N THR A 57 -8.11 -2.12 5.16
CA THR A 57 -9.53 -2.11 5.55
C THR A 57 -10.40 -3.01 4.68
N THR A 58 -11.60 -3.32 5.17
CA THR A 58 -12.68 -3.97 4.43
C THR A 58 -13.97 -3.20 4.67
N GLN A 59 -14.67 -2.84 3.60
CA GLN A 59 -15.83 -1.97 3.59
C GLN A 59 -16.99 -2.63 2.84
N PRO A 60 -18.24 -2.33 3.18
CA PRO A 60 -19.39 -2.96 2.53
C PRO A 60 -19.64 -2.46 1.10
N ASN A 61 -19.14 -1.28 0.75
CA ASN A 61 -19.28 -0.69 -0.57
C ASN A 61 -18.12 0.26 -0.91
N ARG A 62 -18.07 0.69 -2.17
CA ARG A 62 -17.05 1.61 -2.70
C ARG A 62 -17.07 2.97 -1.99
N THR A 63 -18.24 3.53 -1.69
CA THR A 63 -18.38 4.86 -1.07
C THR A 63 -17.76 4.91 0.32
N ASP A 64 -17.99 3.87 1.13
CA ASP A 64 -17.38 3.77 2.46
C ASP A 64 -15.86 3.58 2.37
N LEU A 65 -15.38 2.89 1.34
CA LEU A 65 -13.94 2.76 1.07
C LEU A 65 -13.31 4.09 0.64
N GLU A 66 -13.99 4.86 -0.20
CA GLU A 66 -13.55 6.19 -0.61
C GLU A 66 -13.50 7.16 0.58
N TYR A 67 -14.46 7.07 1.50
CA TYR A 67 -14.46 7.86 2.74
C TYR A 67 -13.28 7.50 3.65
N TRP A 68 -12.97 6.20 3.80
CA TRP A 68 -11.75 5.75 4.48
C TRP A 68 -10.50 6.33 3.83
N ALA A 69 -10.39 6.26 2.51
CA ALA A 69 -9.23 6.73 1.75
C ALA A 69 -8.99 8.24 1.95
N GLN A 70 -10.05 9.05 1.96
CA GLN A 70 -9.96 10.50 2.20
C GLN A 70 -9.55 10.85 3.64
N GLY A 71 -9.83 9.97 4.61
CA GLY A 71 -9.50 10.17 6.01
C GLY A 71 -8.06 9.82 6.40
N LEU A 72 -7.23 9.34 5.47
CA LEU A 72 -5.87 8.91 5.77
C LEU A 72 -4.96 10.10 6.04
N SER A 73 -4.32 10.10 7.21
CA SER A 73 -3.33 11.10 7.58
C SER A 73 -1.93 10.72 7.13
N ARG A 74 -1.06 11.71 6.98
CA ARG A 74 0.37 11.51 6.70
C ARG A 74 1.05 10.51 7.65
N VAL A 75 0.75 10.59 8.95
CA VAL A 75 1.31 9.68 9.97
C VAL A 75 0.86 8.24 9.73
N TYR A 76 -0.39 8.04 9.30
CA TYR A 76 -0.89 6.71 8.95
C TYR A 76 -0.15 6.15 7.72
N LEU A 77 0.03 6.97 6.68
CA LEU A 77 0.76 6.59 5.46
C LEU A 77 2.21 6.17 5.77
N GLN A 78 2.91 6.93 6.62
CA GLN A 78 4.27 6.59 7.08
C GLN A 78 4.31 5.25 7.83
N GLY A 79 3.34 5.01 8.72
CA GLY A 79 3.24 3.74 9.43
C GLY A 79 2.93 2.56 8.52
N ALA A 80 2.09 2.76 7.50
CA ALA A 80 1.77 1.73 6.51
C ALA A 80 2.98 1.40 5.62
N LEU A 81 3.75 2.41 5.19
CA LEU A 81 4.98 2.22 4.43
C LEU A 81 5.98 1.35 5.21
N ALA A 82 6.22 1.68 6.48
CA ALA A 82 7.16 0.92 7.32
C ALA A 82 6.76 -0.57 7.46
N ARG A 83 5.46 -0.87 7.57
CA ARG A 83 4.97 -2.25 7.57
C ARG A 83 5.17 -2.94 6.22
N ALA A 84 4.89 -2.24 5.13
CA ALA A 84 5.01 -2.77 3.77
C ALA A 84 6.48 -3.11 3.43
N GLU A 85 7.43 -2.24 3.80
CA GLU A 85 8.85 -2.50 3.67
C GLU A 85 9.29 -3.73 4.48
N GLY A 86 8.81 -3.86 5.72
CA GLY A 86 9.09 -5.04 6.55
C GLY A 86 8.64 -6.34 5.89
N VAL A 87 7.44 -6.36 5.31
CA VAL A 87 6.91 -7.52 4.57
C VAL A 87 7.74 -7.81 3.32
N LEU A 88 8.15 -6.78 2.58
CA LEU A 88 8.96 -6.94 1.36
C LEU A 88 10.32 -7.57 1.68
N LEU A 89 11.00 -7.07 2.73
CA LEU A 89 12.29 -7.61 3.17
C LEU A 89 12.17 -9.08 3.54
N SER A 90 11.17 -9.45 4.36
CA SER A 90 10.95 -10.86 4.72
C SER A 90 10.67 -11.75 3.50
N ARG A 91 9.96 -11.25 2.48
CA ARG A 91 9.73 -12.02 1.24
C ARG A 91 11.01 -12.24 0.44
N ILE A 92 11.90 -11.25 0.38
CA ILE A 92 13.18 -11.35 -0.32
C ILE A 92 14.08 -12.38 0.37
N GLU A 93 14.14 -12.35 1.71
CA GLU A 93 14.92 -13.30 2.51
C GLU A 93 14.44 -14.75 2.25
N ASN A 94 13.13 -15.00 2.38
CA ASN A 94 12.54 -16.32 2.15
C ASN A 94 12.79 -16.85 0.72
N LYS A 95 12.81 -15.97 -0.29
CA LYS A 95 13.05 -16.37 -1.69
C LYS A 95 14.51 -16.79 -1.92
N ASN A 96 15.45 -16.12 -1.27
CA ASN A 96 16.87 -16.45 -1.39
C ASN A 96 17.21 -17.79 -0.76
N GLU A 97 16.53 -18.16 0.33
CA GLU A 97 16.69 -19.46 0.99
C GLU A 97 16.22 -20.62 0.11
N GLN A 98 15.08 -20.47 -0.61
CA GLN A 98 14.55 -21.52 -1.50
C GLN A 98 15.28 -21.64 -2.85
N ALA A 99 16.03 -20.63 -3.28
CA ALA A 99 16.78 -20.66 -4.53
C ALA A 99 18.18 -21.29 -4.39
N GLY A 100 18.61 -21.57 -3.15
CA GLY A 100 19.91 -22.16 -2.83
C GLY A 100 19.90 -23.69 -2.65
N GLU A 101 18.75 -24.35 -2.85
CA GLU A 101 18.57 -25.81 -2.74
C GLU A 101 18.50 -26.52 -4.10
#